data_AF-A0A7J3DMH9-F1
#
_entry.id   AF-A0A7J3DMH9-F1
#
_cell.length_a   1.000
_cell.length_b   1.000
_cell.length_c   1.000
_cell.angle_alpha   90.00
_cell.angle_beta   90.00
_cell.angle_gamma   90.00
#
_symmetry.space_group_name_H-M   'P 1'
#
loop_
_entity.id
_entity.type
_entity.pdbx_description
1 polymer ?
#
loop_
_entity_poly.entity_id
_entity_poly.type
_entity_poly.pdbx_seq_one_letter_code
_entity_poly.pdbx_strand_id
1 'polypeptide(L)'
;MQKALAAFLLCLAVLLSGCVQQEQKEDVSMPKVKTQKELATERCEALCKEALAKGLDLSNGPCLSTGNPSWAVADWVCDIAHNPRAPVDNLKENQCPEWGVSAKSFVEFTPECEFIRAYEGK
;
A
#
# COMPACT_ATOMS: atom_id res chain seq x y z
N MET A 1 18.37 62.51 -46.18
CA MET A 1 19.43 61.60 -45.68
C MET A 1 19.61 61.86 -44.19
N GLN A 2 19.16 60.96 -43.33
CA GLN A 2 19.64 60.85 -41.96
C GLN A 2 19.31 59.46 -41.46
N LYS A 3 20.39 58.69 -41.28
CA LYS A 3 20.41 57.32 -40.78
C LYS A 3 20.21 57.36 -39.26
N ALA A 4 19.80 56.22 -38.72
CA ALA A 4 19.89 55.85 -37.30
C ALA A 4 18.85 56.45 -36.35
N LEU A 5 17.62 55.93 -36.42
CA LEU A 5 16.69 55.88 -35.29
C LEU A 5 15.95 54.55 -35.30
N ALA A 6 16.69 53.45 -35.19
CA ALA A 6 16.11 52.10 -35.10
C ALA A 6 16.87 51.18 -34.13
N ALA A 7 17.64 51.74 -33.19
CA ALA A 7 18.54 50.94 -32.36
C ALA A 7 18.68 51.43 -30.91
N PHE A 8 17.60 51.95 -30.30
CA PHE A 8 17.66 52.33 -28.88
C PHE A 8 16.47 51.88 -28.02
N LEU A 9 15.56 51.08 -28.57
CA LEU A 9 14.38 50.58 -27.84
C LEU A 9 14.24 49.05 -27.91
N LEU A 10 15.37 48.34 -27.96
CA LEU A 10 15.41 46.87 -27.90
C LEU A 10 16.40 46.30 -26.87
N CYS A 11 17.04 47.14 -26.04
CA CYS A 11 18.05 46.68 -25.06
C CYS A 11 17.61 46.80 -23.59
N LEU A 12 16.38 47.23 -23.29
CA LEU A 12 15.91 47.37 -21.90
C LEU A 12 14.96 46.25 -21.42
N ALA A 13 14.57 45.32 -22.29
CA ALA A 13 13.64 44.23 -21.93
C ALA A 13 14.34 42.92 -21.49
N VAL A 14 15.68 42.83 -21.61
CA VAL A 14 16.41 41.58 -21.36
C VAL A 14 17.03 41.52 -19.94
N LEU A 15 17.02 42.62 -19.18
CA LEU A 15 17.63 42.69 -17.84
C LEU A 15 16.67 42.34 -16.68
N LEU A 16 15.48 41.82 -16.97
CA LEU A 16 14.55 41.26 -15.98
C LEU A 16 14.30 39.75 -16.21
N SER A 17 15.21 39.05 -16.91
CA SER A 17 15.33 37.60 -16.71
C SER A 17 15.95 37.40 -15.34
N GLY A 18 15.10 37.52 -14.31
CA GLY A 18 15.43 37.03 -12.99
C GLY A 18 15.90 35.60 -13.15
N CYS A 19 17.00 35.28 -12.47
CA CYS A 19 17.29 33.90 -12.13
C CYS A 19 16.09 33.39 -11.33
N VAL A 20 15.11 32.81 -12.02
CA VAL A 20 14.22 31.84 -11.41
C VAL A 20 15.15 30.72 -10.97
N GLN A 21 15.58 30.83 -9.72
CA GLN A 21 16.12 29.71 -8.98
C GLN A 21 14.93 28.78 -8.85
N GLN A 22 14.77 27.89 -9.83
CA GLN A 22 13.86 26.79 -9.72
C GLN A 22 14.44 25.95 -8.58
N GLU A 23 13.91 26.15 -7.37
CA GLU A 23 14.07 25.20 -6.28
C GLU A 23 13.55 23.89 -6.84
N GLN A 24 14.46 23.06 -7.35
CA GLN A 24 14.20 21.64 -7.46
C GLN A 24 13.97 21.22 -6.02
N LYS A 25 12.69 21.15 -5.62
CA LYS A 25 12.23 20.20 -4.63
C LYS A 25 12.55 18.83 -5.23
N GLU A 26 13.82 18.46 -5.16
CA GLU A 26 14.17 17.07 -5.01
C GLU A 26 13.46 16.66 -3.74
N ASP A 27 12.30 16.04 -3.92
CA ASP A 27 11.73 15.14 -2.94
C ASP A 27 12.77 14.03 -2.78
N VAL A 28 13.80 14.32 -1.98
CA VAL A 28 14.68 13.34 -1.38
C VAL A 28 13.80 12.64 -0.36
N SER A 29 12.89 11.82 -0.89
CA SER A 29 11.97 11.00 -0.14
C SER A 29 12.83 10.01 0.63
N MET A 30 13.07 10.34 1.89
CA MET A 30 13.46 9.33 2.86
C MET A 30 12.49 8.15 2.68
N PRO A 31 12.95 6.89 2.69
CA PRO A 31 12.05 5.76 2.55
C PRO A 31 10.98 5.91 3.62
N LYS A 32 9.73 6.10 3.19
CA LYS A 32 8.59 6.21 4.11
C LYS A 32 8.55 4.91 4.91
N VAL A 33 8.89 4.98 6.19
CA VAL A 33 8.83 3.83 7.09
C VAL A 33 7.37 3.37 7.12
N LYS A 34 7.12 2.16 6.64
CA LYS A 34 5.77 1.58 6.62
C LYS A 34 5.31 1.33 8.05
N THR A 35 4.06 1.67 8.33
CA THR A 35 3.34 1.25 9.54
C THR A 35 3.17 -0.27 9.55
N GLN A 36 2.95 -0.88 10.72
CA GLN A 36 2.65 -2.31 10.80
C GLN A 36 1.39 -2.68 10.00
N LYS A 37 0.37 -1.82 10.00
CA LYS A 37 -0.83 -1.99 9.19
C LYS A 37 -0.54 -2.01 7.69
N GLU A 38 0.25 -1.05 7.18
CA GLU A 38 0.68 -1.04 5.77
C GLU A 38 1.46 -2.31 5.43
N LEU A 39 2.38 -2.73 6.31
CA LEU A 39 3.18 -3.95 6.13
C LEU A 39 2.32 -5.23 6.14
N ALA A 40 1.39 -5.35 7.09
CA ALA A 40 0.46 -6.48 7.16
C ALA A 40 -0.40 -6.58 5.90
N THR A 41 -0.91 -5.43 5.42
CA THR A 41 -1.76 -5.38 4.24
C THR A 41 -1.02 -5.84 2.99
N GLU A 42 0.17 -5.30 2.75
CA GLU A 42 1.01 -5.68 1.61
C GLU A 42 1.42 -7.15 1.65
N ARG A 43 1.81 -7.66 2.83
CA ARG A 43 2.20 -9.07 2.97
C ARG A 43 1.01 -10.00 2.79
N CYS A 44 -0.17 -9.64 3.28
CA CYS A 44 -1.36 -10.48 3.13
C CYS A 44 -1.79 -10.54 1.67
N GLU A 45 -1.75 -9.40 0.96
CA GLU A 45 -1.98 -9.36 -0.49
C GLU A 45 -1.00 -10.27 -1.24
N ALA A 46 0.30 -10.19 -0.92
CA ALA A 46 1.33 -11.02 -1.53
C ALA A 46 1.08 -12.52 -1.28
N LEU A 47 0.77 -12.91 -0.04
CA LEU A 47 0.46 -14.29 0.33
C LEU A 47 -0.80 -14.81 -0.38
N CYS A 48 -1.85 -13.99 -0.47
CA CYS A 48 -3.07 -14.35 -1.17
C CYS A 48 -2.81 -14.59 -2.66
N LYS A 49 -2.12 -13.66 -3.33
CA LYS A 49 -1.77 -13.80 -4.75
C LYS A 49 -0.86 -14.99 -5.00
N GLU A 50 0.09 -15.25 -4.10
CA GLU A 50 0.94 -16.44 -4.17
C GLU A 50 0.14 -17.73 -4.02
N ALA A 51 -0.84 -17.77 -3.11
CA ALA A 51 -1.71 -18.92 -2.92
C ALA A 51 -2.56 -19.20 -4.18
N LEU A 52 -3.15 -18.17 -4.78
CA LEU A 52 -3.87 -18.30 -6.06
C LEU A 52 -2.96 -18.76 -7.20
N ALA A 53 -1.75 -18.20 -7.29
CA ALA A 53 -0.77 -18.60 -8.30
C ALA A 53 -0.32 -20.07 -8.15
N LYS A 54 -0.40 -20.64 -6.93
CA LYS A 54 -0.15 -22.06 -6.65
C LYS A 54 -1.38 -22.95 -6.87
N GLY A 55 -2.52 -22.38 -7.25
CA GLY A 55 -3.77 -23.12 -7.44
C GLY A 55 -4.41 -23.57 -6.13
N LEU A 56 -4.12 -22.91 -5.01
CA LEU A 56 -4.82 -23.18 -3.75
C LEU A 56 -6.25 -22.66 -3.82
N ASP A 57 -7.18 -23.46 -3.30
CA ASP A 57 -8.57 -23.06 -3.15
C ASP A 57 -8.72 -22.21 -1.87
N LEU A 58 -9.07 -20.93 -2.07
CA LEU A 58 -9.29 -19.96 -1.00
C LEU A 58 -10.78 -19.79 -0.65
N SER A 59 -11.68 -20.52 -1.31
CA SER A 59 -13.14 -20.35 -1.18
C SER A 59 -13.69 -20.70 0.21
N ASN A 60 -12.93 -21.40 1.04
CA ASN A 60 -13.30 -21.67 2.43
C ASN A 60 -12.83 -20.57 3.41
N GLY A 61 -12.12 -19.54 2.95
CA GLY A 61 -11.60 -18.47 3.80
C GLY A 61 -10.46 -18.89 4.74
N PRO A 62 -9.38 -19.53 4.24
CA PRO A 62 -8.29 -19.97 5.11
C PRO A 62 -7.47 -18.79 5.67
N CYS A 63 -6.88 -18.98 6.85
CA CYS A 63 -5.84 -18.09 7.35
C CYS A 63 -4.52 -18.32 6.59
N LEU A 64 -3.89 -17.26 6.07
CA LEU A 64 -2.63 -17.39 5.30
C LEU A 64 -1.37 -17.08 6.12
N SER A 65 -1.51 -16.49 7.30
CA SER A 65 -0.40 -16.13 8.18
C SER A 65 0.08 -17.28 9.07
N THR A 66 -0.80 -18.21 9.44
CA THR A 66 -0.49 -19.31 10.36
C THR A 66 0.62 -20.19 9.80
N GLY A 67 1.71 -20.36 10.58
CA GLY A 67 2.85 -21.18 10.18
C GLY A 67 3.61 -20.67 8.95
N ASN A 68 3.32 -19.47 8.45
CA ASN A 68 3.93 -18.93 7.24
C ASN A 68 5.15 -18.06 7.59
N PRO A 69 6.39 -18.52 7.28
CA PRO A 69 7.60 -17.75 7.62
C PRO A 69 7.68 -16.41 6.89
N SER A 70 7.00 -16.26 5.75
CA SER A 70 6.95 -15.01 4.98
C SER A 70 6.02 -13.96 5.60
N TRP A 71 5.15 -14.35 6.55
CA TRP A 71 4.23 -13.42 7.20
C TRP A 71 4.96 -12.42 8.10
N ALA A 72 5.67 -12.91 9.12
CA ALA A 72 6.55 -12.14 10.01
C ALA A 72 6.04 -10.73 10.42
N VAL A 73 4.73 -10.54 10.62
CA VAL A 73 4.15 -9.31 11.19
C VAL A 73 3.59 -9.64 12.57
N ALA A 74 4.28 -9.19 13.60
CA ALA A 74 3.93 -9.48 15.00
C ALA A 74 2.53 -8.95 15.33
N ASP A 75 1.74 -9.71 16.09
CA ASP A 75 0.39 -9.38 16.54
C ASP A 75 -0.68 -9.21 15.45
N TRP A 76 -0.35 -9.48 14.18
CA TRP A 76 -1.27 -9.45 13.04
C TRP A 76 -1.52 -10.85 12.46
N VAL A 77 -2.68 -11.05 11.85
CA VAL A 77 -3.00 -12.20 10.99
C VAL A 77 -3.51 -11.76 9.61
N CYS A 78 -3.39 -12.66 8.63
CA CYS A 78 -3.93 -12.53 7.28
C CYS A 78 -5.11 -13.48 7.11
N ASP A 79 -6.32 -12.93 7.16
CA ASP A 79 -7.61 -13.63 7.09
C ASP A 79 -8.18 -13.55 5.67
N ILE A 80 -8.70 -14.66 5.14
CA ILE A 80 -9.47 -14.66 3.89
C ILE A 80 -10.94 -14.86 4.23
N ALA A 81 -11.82 -14.02 3.69
CA ALA A 81 -13.25 -14.08 3.96
C ALA A 81 -14.06 -13.55 2.76
N HIS A 82 -15.34 -13.90 2.65
CA HIS A 82 -16.21 -13.32 1.63
C HIS A 82 -16.66 -11.91 2.00
N ASN A 83 -17.02 -11.11 0.99
CA ASN A 83 -17.59 -9.78 1.17
C ASN A 83 -18.84 -9.59 0.27
N PRO A 84 -20.07 -9.65 0.80
CA PRO A 84 -20.43 -9.86 2.21
C PRO A 84 -20.01 -11.23 2.76
N ARG A 85 -19.78 -11.31 4.07
CA ARG A 85 -19.42 -12.58 4.72
C ARG A 85 -20.47 -13.66 4.47
N ALA A 86 -20.00 -14.85 4.16
CA ALA A 86 -20.78 -16.05 3.98
C ALA A 86 -20.80 -16.88 5.29
N PRO A 87 -21.76 -17.82 5.45
CA PRO A 87 -21.79 -18.70 6.62
C PRO A 87 -20.49 -19.49 6.84
N VAL A 88 -19.79 -19.87 5.76
CA VAL A 88 -18.51 -20.59 5.81
C VAL A 88 -17.40 -19.79 6.50
N ASP A 89 -17.43 -18.45 6.44
CA ASP A 89 -16.44 -17.55 7.07
C ASP A 89 -16.61 -17.47 8.60
N ASN A 90 -17.64 -18.10 9.17
CA ASN A 90 -17.88 -18.12 10.61
C ASN A 90 -17.57 -19.48 11.24
N LEU A 91 -17.18 -20.47 10.42
CA LEU A 91 -16.73 -21.76 10.91
C LEU A 91 -15.38 -21.60 11.60
N LYS A 92 -15.23 -22.20 12.79
CA LYS A 92 -14.04 -22.02 13.64
C LYS A 92 -12.75 -22.48 12.93
N GLU A 93 -12.86 -23.54 12.13
CA GLU A 93 -11.80 -24.12 11.31
C GLU A 93 -11.31 -23.18 10.19
N ASN A 94 -12.12 -22.20 9.80
CA ASN A 94 -11.80 -21.21 8.77
C ASN A 94 -11.41 -19.86 9.39
N GLN A 95 -11.10 -19.80 10.68
CA GLN A 95 -10.62 -18.58 11.34
C GLN A 95 -9.13 -18.72 11.67
N CYS A 96 -8.40 -17.61 11.62
CA CYS A 96 -7.02 -17.58 12.10
C CYS A 96 -6.94 -17.99 13.58
N PRO A 97 -6.23 -19.08 13.94
CA PRO A 97 -6.17 -19.57 15.32
C PRO A 97 -5.45 -18.61 16.27
N GLU A 98 -4.58 -17.73 15.76
CA GLU A 98 -3.89 -16.72 16.56
C GLU A 98 -4.78 -15.52 16.91
N TRP A 99 -5.88 -15.30 16.17
CA TRP A 99 -6.79 -14.17 16.37
C TRP A 99 -7.45 -14.23 17.76
N GLY A 100 -7.30 -13.17 18.55
CA GLY A 100 -7.82 -13.09 19.92
C GLY A 100 -7.02 -13.90 20.95
N VAL A 101 -5.92 -14.54 20.55
CA VAL A 101 -5.01 -15.28 21.44
C VAL A 101 -3.66 -14.58 21.52
N SER A 102 -2.92 -14.57 20.41
CA SER A 102 -1.62 -13.91 20.28
C SER A 102 -1.64 -12.75 19.29
N ALA A 103 -2.58 -12.75 18.34
CA ALA A 103 -2.81 -11.65 17.43
C ALA A 103 -4.00 -10.80 17.89
N LYS A 104 -3.79 -9.48 17.93
CA LYS A 104 -4.82 -8.48 18.26
C LYS A 104 -5.25 -7.68 17.04
N SER A 105 -4.55 -7.83 15.93
CA SER A 105 -4.84 -7.15 14.66
C SER A 105 -5.04 -8.16 13.54
N PHE A 106 -5.79 -7.78 12.51
CA PHE A 106 -5.95 -8.59 11.30
C PHE A 106 -6.04 -7.70 10.07
N VAL A 107 -5.68 -8.28 8.93
CA VAL A 107 -6.07 -7.79 7.62
C VAL A 107 -6.87 -8.88 6.92
N GLU A 108 -7.91 -8.47 6.21
CA GLU A 108 -8.91 -9.34 5.61
C GLU A 108 -8.98 -9.07 4.10
N PHE A 109 -8.88 -10.13 3.30
CA PHE A 109 -9.00 -10.11 1.84
C PHE A 109 -10.06 -11.11 1.37
N THR A 110 -10.60 -10.89 0.17
CA THR A 110 -11.47 -11.88 -0.49
C THR A 110 -10.67 -13.08 -0.99
N PRO A 111 -11.31 -14.20 -1.34
CA PRO A 111 -10.66 -15.31 -2.06
C PRO A 111 -9.97 -14.88 -3.37
N GLU A 112 -10.43 -13.79 -4.01
CA GLU A 112 -9.84 -13.19 -5.21
C GLU A 112 -8.72 -12.18 -4.90
N CYS A 113 -8.31 -12.07 -3.63
CA CYS A 113 -7.33 -11.13 -3.13
C CYS A 113 -7.72 -9.66 -3.29
N GLU A 114 -9.01 -9.35 -3.18
CA GLU A 114 -9.49 -7.97 -3.04
C GLU A 114 -9.47 -7.55 -1.57
N PHE A 115 -8.94 -6.37 -1.28
CA PHE A 115 -8.87 -5.87 0.10
C PHE A 115 -10.27 -5.62 0.67
N ILE A 116 -10.55 -6.17 1.86
CA ILE A 116 -11.79 -5.92 2.60
C ILE A 116 -11.54 -4.84 3.66
N ARG A 117 -10.67 -5.13 4.63
CA ARG A 117 -10.37 -4.23 5.75
C ARG A 117 -9.08 -4.61 6.47
N ALA A 118 -8.60 -3.67 7.27
CA ALA A 118 -7.52 -3.92 8.23
C ALA A 118 -7.87 -3.28 9.58
N TYR A 119 -7.94 -4.13 10.60
CA TYR A 119 -8.26 -3.79 11.99
C TYR A 119 -6.99 -3.84 12.84
N GLU A 120 -6.70 -2.73 13.52
CA GLU A 120 -5.59 -2.61 14.46
C GLU A 120 -6.15 -2.63 15.88
N GLY A 121 -5.97 -3.74 16.59
CA GLY A 121 -6.38 -3.87 17.99
C GLY A 121 -5.32 -3.26 18.91
N LYS A 122 -5.76 -2.45 19.87
CA LYS A 122 -4.92 -1.84 20.91
C LYS A 122 -4.75 -2.79 22.10
#